data_AF-A0A5J9TKK5-F1
#
_entry.id   AF-A0A5J9TKK5-F1
#
_cell.length_a   1.000
_cell.length_b   1.000
_cell.length_c   1.000
_cell.angle_alpha   90.00
_cell.angle_beta   90.00
_cell.angle_gamma   90.00
#
_symmetry.space_group_name_H-M   'P 1'
#
loop_
_entity.id
_entity.type
_entity.pdbx_description
1 polymer ?
#
loop_
_entity_poly.entity_id
_entity_poly.type
_entity_poly.pdbx_seq_one_letter_code
_entity_poly.pdbx_strand_id
1 'polypeptide(L)'
;MATGQSLHMNHGEGEASYARNSTFQGAEQNRMRPFIEEAAVAGLLESIKSLSSVAIADLGCSSGPNALALVSGAVDAIFHHYARQEQEPPELCVFLNDLPDNDFNNVAKSLAEFQERNQTYWSCYGRLFTRSSLHLIFTSNSVHWLSEVRNNNLIKQAPEDLRNNGIPMYDGDDDLRQARRSFVFEAYARQFRKDFKLRRWFLGGRW
;
A
#
# COMPACT_ATOMS: atom_id res chain seq x y z
N MET A 1 17.23 24.34 -3.49
CA MET A 1 16.38 23.56 -4.40
C MET A 1 15.06 23.34 -3.70
N ALA A 2 13.93 23.76 -4.27
CA ALA A 2 12.63 23.57 -3.62
C ALA A 2 12.28 22.07 -3.66
N THR A 3 12.40 21.39 -2.52
CA THR A 3 11.83 20.07 -2.32
C THR A 3 10.31 20.23 -2.43
N GLY A 4 9.72 19.78 -3.54
CA GLY A 4 8.27 19.64 -3.58
C GLY A 4 7.86 18.75 -2.41
N GLN A 5 6.84 19.15 -1.62
CA GLN A 5 6.26 18.29 -0.59
C GLN A 5 5.95 16.92 -1.20
N SER A 6 6.58 15.86 -0.70
CA SER A 6 6.09 14.52 -0.99
C SER A 6 4.93 14.23 -0.04
N LEU A 7 3.94 13.53 -0.53
CA LEU A 7 2.95 12.91 0.33
C LEU A 7 3.66 11.83 1.16
N HIS A 8 3.50 11.88 2.48
CA HIS A 8 3.94 10.86 3.41
C HIS A 8 3.13 10.97 4.72
N MET A 9 3.13 9.91 5.51
CA MET A 9 2.56 9.94 6.86
C MET A 9 3.55 10.59 7.84
N ASN A 10 3.05 11.09 8.98
CA ASN A 10 3.92 11.71 9.99
C ASN A 10 4.96 10.70 10.52
N HIS A 11 6.24 11.06 10.42
CA HIS A 11 7.36 10.19 10.79
C HIS A 11 7.55 10.00 12.30
N GLY A 12 8.42 9.05 12.64
CA GLY A 12 8.90 8.81 13.98
C GLY A 12 7.91 8.11 14.89
N GLU A 13 8.16 8.22 16.19
CA GLU A 13 7.41 7.52 17.26
C GLU A 13 6.90 8.52 18.31
N GLY A 14 6.89 9.81 17.98
CA GLY A 14 6.34 10.87 18.84
C GLY A 14 4.81 10.83 18.91
N GLU A 15 4.22 11.65 19.78
CA GLU A 15 2.76 11.67 19.99
C GLU A 15 1.96 12.01 18.73
N ALA A 16 2.51 12.82 17.83
CA ALA A 16 1.87 13.18 16.55
C ALA A 16 2.24 12.24 15.39
N SER A 17 3.05 11.21 15.63
CA SER A 17 3.50 10.28 14.60
C SER A 17 2.36 9.39 14.12
N TYR A 18 2.46 8.93 12.87
CA TYR A 18 1.53 7.94 12.34
C TYR A 18 1.61 6.61 13.10
N ALA A 19 2.81 6.22 13.54
CA ALA A 19 3.01 5.00 14.33
C ALA A 19 2.15 4.96 15.60
N ARG A 20 1.86 6.12 16.22
CA ARG A 20 1.03 6.20 17.43
C ARG A 20 -0.44 6.60 17.19
N ASN A 21 -0.80 6.96 15.96
CA ASN A 21 -2.15 7.45 15.60
C ASN A 21 -2.82 6.65 14.47
N SER A 22 -2.35 5.43 14.21
CA SER A 22 -2.86 4.56 13.13
C SER A 22 -3.70 3.39 13.64
N THR A 23 -4.33 3.53 14.81
CA THR A 23 -5.15 2.48 15.43
C THR A 23 -6.36 2.10 14.59
N PHE A 24 -6.97 3.06 13.89
CA PHE A 24 -8.09 2.82 12.99
C PHE A 24 -7.66 1.94 11.80
N GLN A 25 -6.58 2.32 11.12
CA GLN A 25 -6.02 1.57 9.99
C GLN A 25 -5.57 0.18 10.44
N GLY A 26 -4.96 0.06 11.61
CA GLY A 26 -4.57 -1.24 12.19
C GLY A 26 -5.79 -2.13 12.47
N ALA A 27 -6.88 -1.56 12.98
CA ALA A 27 -8.13 -2.31 13.18
C ALA A 27 -8.76 -2.78 11.86
N GLU A 28 -8.70 -1.97 10.80
CA GLU A 28 -9.12 -2.39 9.46
C GLU A 28 -8.24 -3.52 8.90
N GLN A 29 -6.92 -3.40 9.03
CA GLN A 29 -5.98 -4.46 8.64
C GLN A 29 -6.23 -5.76 9.39
N ASN A 30 -6.49 -5.70 10.70
CA ASN A 30 -6.85 -6.88 11.48
C ASN A 30 -8.16 -7.53 11.01
N ARG A 31 -9.16 -6.74 10.61
CA ARG A 31 -10.40 -7.29 10.01
C ARG A 31 -10.16 -7.95 8.66
N MET A 32 -9.11 -7.56 7.94
CA MET A 32 -8.77 -8.19 6.67
C MET A 32 -8.03 -9.52 6.82
N ARG A 33 -7.56 -9.86 8.03
CA ARG A 33 -6.76 -11.06 8.28
C ARG A 33 -7.34 -12.35 7.67
N PRO A 34 -8.64 -12.68 7.83
CA PRO A 34 -9.19 -13.89 7.23
C PRO A 34 -9.06 -13.93 5.69
N PHE A 35 -9.24 -12.80 5.02
CA PHE A 35 -9.10 -12.71 3.56
C PHE A 35 -7.64 -12.82 3.11
N ILE A 36 -6.71 -12.33 3.93
CA ILE A 36 -5.27 -12.46 3.68
C ILE A 36 -4.86 -13.93 3.79
N GLU A 37 -5.30 -14.62 4.85
CA GLU A 37 -5.04 -16.04 5.06
C GLU A 37 -5.65 -16.89 3.94
N GLU A 38 -6.89 -16.60 3.53
CA GLU A 38 -7.56 -17.27 2.41
C GLU A 38 -6.82 -17.05 1.08
N ALA A 39 -6.42 -15.81 0.77
CA ALA A 39 -5.68 -15.50 -0.45
C ALA A 39 -4.31 -16.20 -0.47
N ALA A 40 -3.63 -16.28 0.68
CA ALA A 40 -2.34 -16.95 0.79
C ALA A 40 -2.46 -18.46 0.64
N VAL A 41 -3.46 -19.09 1.26
CA VAL A 41 -3.59 -20.56 1.25
C VAL A 41 -4.34 -21.03 -0.01
N ALA A 42 -5.63 -20.72 -0.11
CA ALA A 42 -6.47 -21.19 -1.20
C ALA A 42 -6.10 -20.51 -2.53
N GLY A 43 -5.88 -19.20 -2.48
CA GLY A 43 -5.59 -18.40 -3.67
C GLY A 43 -4.21 -18.66 -4.28
N LEU A 44 -3.21 -18.99 -3.47
CA LEU A 44 -1.84 -19.19 -3.93
C LEU A 44 -1.37 -20.64 -3.79
N LEU A 45 -1.24 -21.15 -2.56
CA LEU A 45 -0.57 -22.44 -2.32
C LEU A 45 -1.34 -23.64 -2.90
N GLU A 46 -2.67 -23.64 -2.78
CA GLU A 46 -3.50 -24.71 -3.33
C GLU A 46 -3.67 -24.60 -4.85
N SER A 47 -3.60 -23.37 -5.37
CA SER A 47 -3.75 -23.07 -6.79
C SER A 47 -2.47 -23.30 -7.60
N ILE A 48 -1.29 -23.11 -6.99
CA ILE A 48 0.01 -23.26 -7.64
C ILE A 48 0.83 -24.32 -6.90
N LYS A 49 0.92 -25.52 -7.49
CA LYS A 49 1.67 -26.63 -6.90
C LYS A 49 3.18 -26.37 -6.94
N SER A 50 3.86 -26.74 -5.86
CA SER A 50 5.33 -26.83 -5.78
C SER A 50 6.07 -25.50 -6.02
N LEU A 51 5.62 -24.43 -5.35
CA LEU A 51 6.36 -23.17 -5.29
C LEU A 51 7.65 -23.36 -4.48
N SER A 52 8.80 -23.08 -5.10
CA SER A 52 10.10 -23.06 -4.40
C SER A 52 10.33 -21.74 -3.65
N SER A 53 9.71 -20.66 -4.12
CA SER A 53 9.72 -19.35 -3.48
C SER A 53 8.40 -18.62 -3.67
N VAL A 54 8.08 -17.74 -2.72
CA VAL A 54 6.89 -16.87 -2.76
C VAL A 54 7.33 -15.43 -2.49
N ALA A 55 6.78 -14.53 -3.29
CA ALA A 55 7.08 -13.10 -3.24
C ALA A 55 5.80 -12.33 -2.88
N ILE A 56 5.85 -11.62 -1.76
CA ILE A 56 4.73 -10.95 -1.14
C ILE A 56 5.05 -9.46 -1.06
N ALA A 57 4.15 -8.61 -1.55
CA ALA A 57 4.33 -7.16 -1.51
C ALA A 57 3.19 -6.47 -0.75
N ASP A 58 3.54 -5.47 0.07
CA ASP A 58 2.60 -4.45 0.56
C ASP A 58 2.90 -3.11 -0.12
N LEU A 59 1.86 -2.55 -0.77
CA LEU A 59 1.94 -1.31 -1.51
C LEU A 59 1.28 -0.17 -0.74
N GLY A 60 2.11 0.72 -0.22
CA GLY A 60 1.73 1.76 0.73
C GLY A 60 1.80 1.27 2.16
N CYS A 61 2.93 0.67 2.54
CA CYS A 61 3.12 0.09 3.88
C CYS A 61 3.17 1.15 5.00
N SER A 62 3.43 2.42 4.67
CA SER A 62 3.69 3.49 5.64
C SER A 62 4.82 3.10 6.61
N SER A 63 4.70 3.50 7.87
CA SER A 63 5.61 3.19 8.97
C SER A 63 4.86 2.80 10.25
N GLY A 64 5.59 2.40 11.28
CA GLY A 64 5.04 2.01 12.57
C GLY A 64 4.54 0.55 12.61
N PRO A 65 3.77 0.20 13.66
CA PRO A 65 3.41 -1.19 13.95
C PRO A 65 2.56 -1.86 12.85
N ASN A 66 1.89 -1.06 12.02
CA ASN A 66 1.01 -1.53 10.96
C ASN A 66 1.76 -1.89 9.66
N ALA A 67 3.02 -1.46 9.51
CA ALA A 67 3.76 -1.59 8.25
C ALA A 67 3.99 -3.05 7.81
N LEU A 68 3.90 -3.99 8.76
CA LEU A 68 4.07 -5.42 8.50
C LEU A 68 2.77 -6.21 8.63
N ALA A 69 1.65 -5.58 9.02
CA ALA A 69 0.45 -6.32 9.44
C ALA A 69 -0.14 -7.21 8.34
N LEU A 70 -0.13 -6.74 7.08
CA LEU A 70 -0.66 -7.49 5.96
C LEU A 70 0.24 -8.66 5.58
N VAL A 71 1.54 -8.39 5.44
CA VAL A 71 2.53 -9.40 5.04
C VAL A 71 2.72 -10.45 6.13
N SER A 72 2.70 -10.07 7.41
CA SER A 72 2.82 -11.03 8.53
C SER A 72 1.64 -12.00 8.54
N GLY A 73 0.41 -11.53 8.31
CA GLY A 73 -0.76 -12.40 8.22
C GLY A 73 -0.61 -13.46 7.11
N ALA A 74 -0.14 -13.07 5.93
CA ALA A 74 0.07 -13.99 4.82
C ALA A 74 1.21 -14.99 5.09
N VAL A 75 2.31 -14.47 5.62
CA VAL A 75 3.48 -15.26 6.00
C VAL A 75 3.12 -16.31 7.06
N ASP A 76 2.47 -15.89 8.15
CA ASP A 76 1.98 -16.79 9.20
C ASP A 76 1.12 -17.88 8.57
N ALA A 77 0.16 -17.52 7.70
CA ALA A 77 -0.73 -18.49 7.05
C ALA A 77 0.04 -19.55 6.24
N ILE A 78 1.05 -19.10 5.47
CA ILE A 78 1.90 -19.99 4.67
C ILE A 78 2.65 -20.96 5.58
N PHE A 79 3.35 -20.47 6.61
CA PHE A 79 4.08 -21.35 7.54
C PHE A 79 3.16 -22.34 8.24
N HIS A 80 2.01 -21.89 8.73
CA HIS A 80 1.04 -22.78 9.39
C HIS A 80 0.50 -23.85 8.43
N HIS A 81 0.29 -23.51 7.15
CA HIS A 81 -0.17 -24.47 6.13
C HIS A 81 0.86 -25.57 5.86
N TYR A 82 2.14 -25.20 5.71
CA TYR A 82 3.23 -26.16 5.48
C TYR A 82 3.54 -26.99 6.73
N ALA A 83 3.53 -26.38 7.91
CA ALA A 83 3.73 -27.09 9.18
C ALA A 83 2.65 -28.17 9.42
N ARG A 84 1.39 -27.90 9.06
CA ARG A 84 0.29 -28.89 9.14
C ARG A 84 0.46 -30.07 8.19
N GLN A 85 1.22 -29.89 7.11
CA GLN A 85 1.51 -30.93 6.12
C GLN A 85 2.86 -31.61 6.37
N GLU A 86 3.56 -31.24 7.44
CA GLU A 86 4.91 -31.73 7.74
C GLU A 86 5.89 -31.52 6.57
N GLN A 87 5.76 -30.38 5.89
CA GLN A 87 6.59 -29.99 4.76
C GLN A 87 7.42 -28.74 5.09
N GLU A 88 8.59 -28.64 4.45
CA GLU A 88 9.39 -27.42 4.49
C GLU A 88 8.69 -26.30 3.71
N PRO A 89 8.57 -25.09 4.28
CA PRO A 89 7.97 -23.95 3.60
C PRO A 89 8.85 -23.43 2.46
N PRO A 90 8.27 -22.71 1.47
CA PRO A 90 9.04 -22.10 0.39
C PRO A 90 9.89 -20.93 0.90
N GLU A 91 10.90 -20.53 0.13
CA GLU A 91 11.63 -19.30 0.42
C GLU A 91 10.71 -18.08 0.28
N LEU A 92 10.73 -17.16 1.25
CA LEU A 92 9.86 -16.00 1.27
C LEU A 92 10.62 -14.70 1.02
N CYS A 93 10.16 -13.96 0.00
CA CYS A 93 10.63 -12.62 -0.32
C CYS A 93 9.54 -11.59 0.02
N VAL A 94 9.84 -10.70 0.95
CA VAL A 94 8.89 -9.67 1.39
C VAL A 94 9.32 -8.30 0.86
N PHE A 95 8.38 -7.60 0.23
CA PHE A 95 8.56 -6.27 -0.34
C PHE A 95 7.63 -5.29 0.37
N LEU A 96 8.22 -4.25 0.96
CA LEU A 96 7.49 -3.15 1.59
C LEU A 96 7.71 -1.92 0.73
N ASN A 97 6.64 -1.42 0.13
CA ASN A 97 6.70 -0.30 -0.78
C ASN A 97 5.96 0.91 -0.21
N ASP A 98 6.56 2.09 -0.38
CA ASP A 98 5.92 3.38 -0.15
C ASP A 98 6.63 4.46 -1.00
N LEU A 99 6.20 5.71 -0.87
CA LEU A 99 6.85 6.87 -1.46
C LEU A 99 8.24 7.11 -0.83
N PRO A 100 9.18 7.74 -1.56
CA PRO A 100 10.57 7.88 -1.12
C PRO A 100 10.76 8.57 0.23
N ASP A 101 9.85 9.48 0.57
CA ASP A 101 9.94 10.27 1.79
C ASP A 101 9.35 9.55 3.00
N ASN A 102 8.84 8.31 2.88
CA ASN A 102 8.35 7.52 4.02
C ASN A 102 9.47 7.20 5.03
N ASP A 103 9.08 6.94 6.29
CA ASP A 103 10.01 6.58 7.37
C ASP A 103 10.44 5.11 7.31
N PHE A 104 11.23 4.77 6.28
CA PHE A 104 11.79 3.43 6.11
C PHE A 104 12.79 3.04 7.21
N ASN A 105 13.32 4.00 7.97
CA ASN A 105 14.15 3.69 9.13
C ASN A 105 13.33 2.98 10.21
N ASN A 106 12.12 3.45 10.47
CA ASN A 106 11.20 2.78 11.38
C ASN A 106 10.78 1.40 10.83
N VAL A 107 10.42 1.33 9.55
CA VAL A 107 10.05 0.07 8.88
C VAL A 107 11.17 -0.97 8.97
N ALA A 108 12.43 -0.57 8.73
CA ALA A 108 13.57 -1.46 8.78
C ALA A 108 13.80 -2.05 10.18
N LYS A 109 13.56 -1.27 11.25
CA LYS A 109 13.62 -1.77 12.64
C LYS A 109 12.56 -2.84 12.89
N SER A 110 11.30 -2.56 12.53
CA SER A 110 10.21 -3.53 12.68
C SER A 110 10.46 -4.80 11.86
N LEU A 111 11.07 -4.66 10.69
CA LEU A 111 11.41 -5.80 9.83
C LEU A 111 12.53 -6.66 10.43
N ALA A 112 13.54 -6.05 11.06
CA ALA A 112 14.58 -6.79 11.77
C ALA A 112 13.98 -7.65 12.90
N GLU A 113 13.10 -7.06 13.74
CA GLU A 113 12.38 -7.78 14.80
C GLU A 113 11.45 -8.88 14.25
N PHE A 114 10.90 -8.69 13.05
CA PHE A 114 10.09 -9.70 12.37
C PHE A 114 10.94 -10.86 11.83
N GLN A 115 12.11 -10.57 11.26
CA GLN A 115 13.05 -11.58 10.76
C GLN A 115 13.59 -12.47 11.88
N GLU A 116 13.94 -11.88 13.04
CA GLU A 116 14.41 -12.63 14.21
C GLU A 116 13.38 -13.66 14.69
N ARG A 117 12.09 -13.32 14.64
CA ARG A 117 11.00 -14.21 15.08
C ARG A 117 10.74 -15.39 14.14
N ASN A 118 11.14 -15.29 12.88
CA ASN A 118 10.66 -16.19 11.82
C ASN A 118 11.77 -16.89 11.02
N GLN A 119 13.04 -16.65 11.36
CA GLN A 119 14.19 -17.40 10.86
C GLN A 119 14.24 -17.58 9.33
N THR A 120 14.23 -16.44 8.62
CA THR A 120 14.77 -16.16 7.27
C THR A 120 13.72 -15.52 6.33
N TYR A 121 13.88 -14.21 6.10
CA TYR A 121 13.25 -13.48 4.99
C TYR A 121 14.28 -12.63 4.27
N TRP A 122 14.30 -12.67 2.95
CA TRP A 122 15.01 -11.65 2.17
C TRP A 122 14.09 -10.44 2.00
N SER A 123 14.52 -9.29 2.51
CA SER A 123 13.84 -8.02 2.29
C SER A 123 14.43 -7.31 1.09
N CYS A 124 13.58 -6.86 0.19
CA CYS A 124 13.98 -6.15 -1.03
C CYS A 124 13.30 -4.79 -1.05
N TYR A 125 14.09 -3.72 -0.92
CA TYR A 125 13.62 -2.34 -0.98
C TYR A 125 13.87 -1.77 -2.39
N GLY A 126 12.81 -1.40 -3.11
CA GLY A 126 12.97 -0.67 -4.36
C GLY A 126 11.74 -0.66 -5.26
N ARG A 127 11.57 0.44 -6.01
CA ARG A 127 10.72 0.48 -7.20
C ARG A 127 11.40 -0.37 -8.27
N LEU A 128 10.79 -1.49 -8.62
CA LEU A 128 10.81 -2.19 -9.93
C LEU A 128 10.69 -3.70 -9.65
N PHE A 129 9.45 -4.17 -9.58
CA PHE A 129 9.20 -5.60 -9.71
C PHE A 129 9.48 -5.98 -11.15
N THR A 130 10.20 -7.09 -11.37
CA THR A 130 10.29 -7.65 -12.70
C THR A 130 8.92 -8.21 -13.09
N ARG A 131 8.66 -8.37 -14.40
CA ARG A 131 7.39 -8.93 -14.85
C ARG A 131 7.19 -10.31 -14.24
N SER A 132 5.99 -10.56 -13.71
CA SER A 132 5.60 -11.85 -13.12
C SER A 132 6.47 -12.29 -11.94
N SER A 133 6.98 -11.34 -11.14
CA SER A 133 7.82 -11.65 -9.97
C SER A 133 7.10 -11.63 -8.63
N LEU A 134 5.83 -11.23 -8.58
CA LEU A 134 5.02 -11.15 -7.36
C LEU A 134 3.92 -12.20 -7.39
N HIS A 135 3.73 -12.85 -6.25
CA HIS A 135 2.72 -13.90 -6.05
C HIS A 135 1.51 -13.35 -5.30
N LEU A 136 1.74 -12.53 -4.27
CA LEU A 136 0.71 -11.84 -3.50
C LEU A 136 1.00 -10.35 -3.43
N ILE A 137 -0.04 -9.55 -3.63
CA ILE A 137 0.03 -8.09 -3.53
C ILE A 137 -1.09 -7.63 -2.61
N PHE A 138 -0.70 -6.98 -1.53
CA PHE A 138 -1.60 -6.34 -0.59
C PHE A 138 -1.49 -4.83 -0.69
N THR A 139 -2.58 -4.17 -0.36
CA THR A 139 -2.65 -2.72 -0.26
C THR A 139 -3.79 -2.36 0.68
N SER A 140 -3.53 -1.47 1.63
CA SER A 140 -4.54 -0.95 2.55
C SER A 140 -4.35 0.55 2.70
N ASN A 141 -5.44 1.32 2.60
CA ASN A 141 -5.42 2.76 2.83
C ASN A 141 -4.36 3.56 2.03
N SER A 142 -3.97 3.09 0.84
CA SER A 142 -2.95 3.76 0.02
C SER A 142 -3.37 4.01 -1.44
N VAL A 143 -4.35 3.25 -1.97
CA VAL A 143 -4.84 3.41 -3.36
C VAL A 143 -5.74 4.61 -3.57
N HIS A 144 -6.31 5.16 -2.50
CA HIS A 144 -7.19 6.33 -2.56
C HIS A 144 -6.42 7.64 -2.79
N TRP A 145 -5.12 7.67 -2.47
CA TRP A 145 -4.26 8.81 -2.76
C TRP A 145 -4.08 8.99 -4.26
N LEU A 146 -4.59 10.08 -4.80
CA LEU A 146 -4.52 10.37 -6.23
C LEU A 146 -3.13 10.83 -6.64
N SER A 147 -2.76 10.56 -7.89
CA SER A 147 -1.52 11.08 -8.45
C SER A 147 -1.66 12.58 -8.69
N GLU A 148 -0.67 13.33 -8.23
CA GLU A 148 -0.62 14.76 -8.49
C GLU A 148 -0.29 15.02 -9.96
N VAL A 149 -1.00 15.97 -10.58
CA VAL A 149 -0.61 16.49 -11.89
C VAL A 149 0.54 17.48 -11.70
N ARG A 150 1.77 16.99 -11.78
CA ARG A 150 2.96 17.84 -11.87
C ARG A 150 2.97 18.60 -13.20
N ASN A 151 2.50 19.85 -13.17
CA ASN A 151 2.85 20.84 -14.19
C ASN A 151 3.39 22.08 -13.48
N ASN A 152 4.67 22.38 -13.71
CA ASN A 152 5.42 23.59 -13.32
C ASN A 152 5.66 23.79 -11.81
N ASN A 153 6.29 22.82 -11.13
CA ASN A 153 6.88 22.98 -9.79
C ASN A 153 5.92 23.37 -8.64
N LEU A 154 4.62 23.23 -8.85
CA LEU A 154 3.60 23.32 -7.80
C LEU A 154 2.89 21.98 -7.71
N ILE A 155 2.73 21.50 -6.48
CA ILE A 155 1.89 20.37 -6.16
C ILE A 155 0.45 20.80 -6.35
N LYS A 156 -0.19 20.27 -7.39
CA LYS A 156 -1.57 20.61 -7.72
C LYS A 156 -2.45 19.47 -7.19
N GLN A 157 -2.97 19.68 -5.98
CA GLN A 157 -3.72 18.69 -5.21
C GLN A 157 -5.12 18.37 -5.79
N ALA A 158 -5.56 19.11 -6.81
CA ALA A 158 -6.90 18.98 -7.40
C ALA A 158 -6.85 18.47 -8.85
N PRO A 159 -7.84 17.63 -9.26
CA PRO A 159 -8.04 17.24 -10.66
C PRO A 159 -7.99 18.44 -11.63
N GLU A 160 -7.44 18.20 -12.84
CA GLU A 160 -7.27 19.24 -13.86
C GLU A 160 -8.58 19.97 -14.20
N ASP A 161 -9.68 19.23 -14.29
CA ASP A 161 -11.02 19.78 -14.55
C ASP A 161 -11.43 20.83 -13.51
N LEU A 162 -11.18 20.58 -12.22
CA LEU A 162 -11.53 21.53 -11.16
C LEU A 162 -10.70 22.80 -11.26
N ARG A 163 -9.41 22.63 -11.54
CA ARG A 163 -8.48 23.75 -11.67
C ARG A 163 -8.82 24.64 -12.87
N ASN A 164 -9.14 24.03 -14.00
CA ASN A 164 -9.48 24.75 -15.23
C ASN A 164 -10.79 25.54 -15.06
N ASN A 165 -11.66 25.10 -14.17
CA ASN A 165 -12.92 25.79 -13.83
C ASN A 165 -12.81 26.69 -12.59
N GLY A 166 -11.60 26.88 -12.03
CA GLY A 166 -11.39 27.73 -10.85
C GLY A 166 -12.12 27.24 -9.59
N ILE A 167 -12.46 25.95 -9.51
CA ILE A 167 -13.19 25.38 -8.39
C ILE A 167 -12.20 25.06 -7.27
N PRO A 168 -12.37 25.64 -6.07
CA PRO A 168 -11.48 25.40 -4.94
C PRO A 168 -11.68 24.00 -4.36
N MET A 169 -10.69 23.53 -3.60
CA MET A 169 -10.77 22.24 -2.88
C MET A 169 -11.86 22.26 -1.79
N TYR A 170 -12.04 23.40 -1.14
CA TYR A 170 -13.10 23.65 -0.18
C TYR A 170 -13.80 24.96 -0.56
N ASP A 171 -15.13 24.90 -0.67
CA ASP A 171 -15.98 26.04 -0.95
C ASP A 171 -16.86 26.30 0.29
N GLY A 172 -16.70 27.47 0.89
CA GLY A 172 -17.42 27.85 2.12
C GLY A 172 -18.90 28.13 1.88
N ASP A 173 -19.31 28.30 0.63
CA ASP A 173 -20.68 28.54 0.23
C ASP A 173 -21.43 27.21 0.01
N ASP A 174 -22.46 26.98 0.82
CA ASP A 174 -23.25 25.75 0.82
C ASP A 174 -24.01 25.53 -0.49
N ASP A 175 -24.57 26.59 -1.07
CA ASP A 175 -25.37 26.52 -2.29
C ASP A 175 -24.47 26.23 -3.49
N LEU A 176 -23.30 26.87 -3.56
CA LEU A 176 -22.29 26.60 -4.59
C LEU A 176 -21.73 25.18 -4.47
N ARG A 177 -21.45 24.69 -3.26
CA ARG A 177 -21.03 23.28 -3.06
C ARG A 177 -22.08 22.32 -3.59
N GLN A 178 -23.35 22.56 -3.26
CA GLN A 178 -24.44 21.67 -3.68
C GLN A 178 -24.62 21.72 -5.21
N ALA A 179 -24.57 22.91 -5.82
CA ALA A 179 -24.65 23.09 -7.26
C ALA A 179 -23.49 22.43 -8.02
N ARG A 180 -22.27 22.44 -7.45
CA ARG A 180 -21.06 21.89 -8.07
C ARG A 180 -20.79 20.42 -7.72
N ARG A 181 -21.58 19.83 -6.82
CA ARG A 181 -21.32 18.49 -6.24
C ARG A 181 -21.10 17.41 -7.28
N SER A 182 -21.94 17.35 -8.32
CA SER A 182 -21.83 16.37 -9.40
C SER A 182 -20.53 16.56 -10.18
N PHE A 183 -20.20 17.80 -10.54
CA PHE A 183 -18.98 18.13 -11.27
C PHE A 183 -17.72 17.75 -10.47
N VAL A 184 -17.69 18.08 -9.17
CA VAL A 184 -16.59 17.71 -8.26
C VAL A 184 -16.44 16.21 -8.17
N PHE A 185 -17.54 15.49 -7.93
CA PHE A 185 -17.53 14.04 -7.85
C PHE A 185 -16.98 13.39 -9.13
N GLU A 186 -17.46 13.84 -10.29
CA GLU A 186 -17.00 13.28 -11.56
C GLU A 186 -15.53 13.58 -11.86
N ALA A 187 -15.04 14.77 -11.53
CA ALA A 187 -13.64 15.13 -11.72
C ALA A 187 -12.70 14.22 -10.90
N TYR A 188 -13.02 14.01 -9.63
CA TYR A 188 -12.28 13.08 -8.77
C TYR A 188 -12.40 11.63 -9.25
N ALA A 189 -13.60 11.20 -9.67
CA ALA A 189 -13.81 9.85 -10.20
C ALA A 189 -13.00 9.61 -11.49
N ARG A 190 -12.91 10.60 -12.39
CA ARG A 190 -12.08 10.53 -13.60
C ARG A 190 -10.60 10.42 -13.25
N GLN A 191 -10.11 11.25 -12.32
CA GLN A 191 -8.73 11.20 -11.86
C GLN A 191 -8.39 9.84 -11.22
N PHE A 192 -9.23 9.35 -10.31
CA PHE A 192 -9.07 8.03 -9.71
C PHE A 192 -8.99 6.91 -10.75
N ARG A 193 -9.89 6.89 -11.74
CA ARG A 193 -9.86 5.88 -12.81
C ARG A 193 -8.57 5.94 -13.63
N LYS A 194 -8.03 7.13 -13.89
CA LYS A 194 -6.76 7.31 -14.60
C LYS A 194 -5.60 6.75 -13.77
N ASP A 195 -5.55 7.11 -12.50
CA ASP A 195 -4.48 6.70 -11.58
C ASP A 195 -4.50 5.20 -11.32
N PHE A 196 -5.68 4.64 -11.09
CA PHE A 196 -5.87 3.22 -10.85
C PHE A 196 -5.46 2.39 -12.08
N LYS A 197 -5.79 2.84 -13.29
CA LYS A 197 -5.32 2.22 -14.53
C LYS A 197 -3.80 2.29 -14.66
N LEU A 198 -3.17 3.42 -14.32
CA LEU A 198 -1.71 3.54 -14.38
C LEU A 198 -1.02 2.60 -13.37
N ARG A 199 -1.54 2.50 -12.15
CA ARG A 199 -1.05 1.56 -11.13
C ARG A 199 -1.20 0.11 -11.59
N ARG A 200 -2.27 -0.24 -12.32
CA ARG A 200 -2.41 -1.57 -12.95
C ARG A 200 -1.25 -1.91 -13.89
N TRP A 201 -0.74 -0.95 -14.67
CA TRP A 201 0.44 -1.16 -15.51
C TRP A 201 1.71 -1.39 -14.70
N PHE A 202 1.87 -0.66 -13.58
CA PHE A 202 3.00 -0.85 -12.66
C PHE A 202 2.99 -2.24 -12.00
N LEU A 203 1.81 -2.80 -11.78
CA LEU A 203 1.62 -4.12 -11.16
C LEU A 203 1.74 -5.30 -12.15
N GLY A 204 2.06 -5.05 -13.42
CA GLY A 204 2.34 -6.11 -14.41
C GLY A 204 1.15 -7.00 -14.79
N GLY A 205 -0.06 -6.75 -14.28
CA GLY A 205 -1.22 -7.62 -14.43
C GLY A 205 -2.17 -7.24 -15.57
N ARG A 206 -2.43 -8.19 -16.48
CA ARG A 206 -3.72 -8.29 -17.17
C ARG A 206 -4.68 -9.05 -16.23
N TRP A 207 -5.42 -8.31 -15.42
CA TRP A 207 -6.63 -8.79 -14.77
C TRP A 207 -7.80 -8.78 -15.76
#